data_AF-A0AAX2K9U6-F1
#
_entry.id   AF-A0AAX2K9U6-F1
#
_cell.length_a   1.000
_cell.length_b   1.000
_cell.length_c   1.000
_cell.angle_alpha   90.00
_cell.angle_beta   90.00
_cell.angle_gamma   90.00
#
_symmetry.space_group_name_H-M   'P 1'
#
loop_
_entity.id
_entity.type
_entity.pdbx_description
1 polymer ?
#
loop_
_entity_poly.entity_id
_entity_poly.type
_entity_poly.pdbx_seq_one_letter_code
_entity_poly.pdbx_strand_id
1 'polypeptide(L)'
;MRSDDGSTYFELNPDTRKIKIVAPGGLDVVAPLADFSEKVTIHGLLTWMGGMVGSVVSGVASKITGAVEFLGSVKANGKPIDDTHTHGGVQRGGSNTDRVN
;
A
#
# COMPACT_ATOMS: atom_id res chain seq x y z
N MET A 1 -9.66 28.61 -9.14
CA MET A 1 -10.52 28.30 -10.31
C MET A 1 -11.67 27.41 -9.83
N ARG A 2 -12.87 27.58 -10.40
CA ARG A 2 -14.09 26.89 -9.94
C ARG A 2 -15.04 26.70 -11.14
N SER A 3 -15.80 25.60 -11.16
CA SER A 3 -16.84 25.32 -12.15
C SER A 3 -18.05 26.26 -12.01
N ASP A 4 -18.90 26.32 -13.04
CA ASP A 4 -20.09 27.19 -13.07
C ASP A 4 -21.08 26.88 -11.93
N ASP A 5 -21.26 25.60 -11.60
CA ASP A 5 -22.10 25.13 -10.49
C ASP A 5 -21.40 25.21 -9.12
N GLY A 6 -20.12 25.58 -9.08
CA GLY A 6 -19.30 25.68 -7.89
C GLY A 6 -18.84 24.36 -7.27
N SER A 7 -19.24 23.19 -7.82
CA SER A 7 -19.00 21.88 -7.21
C SER A 7 -17.56 21.39 -7.36
N THR A 8 -16.88 21.79 -8.44
CA THR A 8 -15.49 21.44 -8.74
C THR A 8 -14.60 22.66 -8.62
N TYR A 9 -13.54 22.60 -7.82
CA TYR A 9 -12.65 23.74 -7.63
C TYR A 9 -11.24 23.38 -7.18
N PHE A 10 -10.34 24.33 -7.43
CA PHE A 10 -8.99 24.38 -6.90
C PHE A 10 -8.83 25.64 -6.05
N GLU A 11 -8.38 25.45 -4.82
CA GLU A 11 -8.23 26.50 -3.80
C GLU A 11 -6.79 26.56 -3.29
N LEU A 12 -6.28 27.79 -3.19
CA LEU A 12 -5.01 28.12 -2.54
C LEU A 12 -5.32 28.91 -1.27
N ASN A 13 -4.96 28.37 -0.12
CA ASN A 13 -5.16 29.04 1.16
C ASN A 13 -3.84 29.68 1.63
N PRO A 14 -3.71 31.01 1.68
CA PRO A 14 -2.43 31.67 2.00
C PRO A 14 -2.01 31.54 3.47
N ASP A 15 -2.97 31.44 4.39
CA ASP A 15 -2.69 31.36 5.83
C ASP A 15 -2.14 29.98 6.21
N THR A 16 -2.76 28.93 5.68
CA THR A 16 -2.36 27.53 5.93
C THR A 16 -1.36 27.01 4.90
N ARG A 17 -1.18 27.72 3.78
CA ARG A 17 -0.35 27.34 2.63
C ARG A 17 -0.73 25.98 2.04
N LYS A 18 -2.02 25.63 2.10
CA LYS A 18 -2.56 24.38 1.57
C LYS A 18 -3.20 24.59 0.21
N ILE A 19 -3.06 23.56 -0.62
CA ILE A 19 -3.81 23.40 -1.87
C ILE A 19 -4.95 22.42 -1.59
N LYS A 20 -6.16 22.75 -2.05
CA LYS A 20 -7.30 21.85 -2.01
C LYS A 20 -7.88 21.67 -3.41
N ILE A 21 -8.05 20.41 -3.81
CA ILE A 21 -8.72 20.00 -5.04
C ILE A 21 -10.02 19.32 -4.62
N VAL A 22 -11.15 19.83 -5.11
CA VAL A 22 -12.46 19.19 -4.95
C VAL A 22 -12.99 18.90 -6.33
N ALA A 23 -13.19 17.62 -6.64
CA ALA A 23 -13.66 17.14 -7.93
C ALA A 23 -14.57 15.92 -7.71
N PRO A 24 -15.88 16.12 -7.48
CA PRO A 24 -16.81 15.03 -7.15
C PRO A 24 -16.93 13.95 -8.25
N GLY A 25 -16.65 14.31 -9.50
CA GLY A 25 -16.62 13.38 -10.63
C GLY A 25 -15.32 12.56 -10.74
N GLY A 26 -14.30 12.87 -9.93
CA GLY A 26 -12.98 12.24 -9.98
C GLY A 26 -11.85 13.20 -10.35
N LEU A 27 -10.62 12.72 -10.19
CA LEU A 27 -9.39 13.42 -10.58
C LEU A 27 -8.53 12.46 -11.41
N ASP A 28 -8.35 12.78 -12.69
CA ASP A 28 -7.40 12.08 -13.55
C ASP A 28 -6.03 12.75 -13.47
N VAL A 29 -5.00 11.98 -13.15
CA VAL A 29 -3.59 12.43 -13.14
C VAL A 29 -2.83 11.68 -14.22
N VAL A 30 -2.69 12.30 -15.39
CA VAL A 30 -1.93 11.76 -16.52
C VAL A 30 -0.53 12.35 -16.51
N ALA A 31 0.40 11.66 -15.85
CA ALA A 31 1.79 12.08 -15.72
C ALA A 31 2.73 10.88 -15.78
N PRO A 32 3.96 11.04 -16.29
CA PRO A 32 4.98 9.98 -16.25
C PRO A 32 5.43 9.65 -14.81
N LEU A 33 5.35 10.61 -13.89
CA LEU A 33 5.67 10.46 -12.48
C LEU A 33 4.83 11.42 -11.64
N ALA A 34 4.23 10.92 -10.56
CA ALA A 34 3.69 11.74 -9.48
C ALA A 34 4.56 11.50 -8.24
N ASP A 35 5.35 12.51 -7.86
CA ASP A 35 6.28 12.43 -6.75
C ASP A 35 5.69 13.09 -5.49
N PHE A 36 5.73 12.37 -4.37
CA PHE A 36 5.25 12.84 -3.07
C PHE A 36 6.40 12.75 -2.07
N SER A 37 6.86 13.90 -1.56
CA SER A 37 8.01 13.95 -0.66
C SER A 37 7.74 13.39 0.73
N GLU A 38 6.47 13.23 1.09
CA GLU A 38 5.99 12.88 2.42
C GLU A 38 4.81 11.91 2.32
N LYS A 39 4.02 11.80 3.40
CA LYS A 39 2.91 10.86 3.52
C LYS A 39 1.77 11.16 2.54
N VAL A 40 1.25 10.07 1.95
CA VAL A 40 -0.03 10.06 1.22
C VAL A 40 -1.03 9.25 2.03
N THR A 41 -2.20 9.84 2.30
CA THR A 41 -3.30 9.16 2.99
C THR A 41 -4.41 8.85 1.99
N ILE A 42 -4.85 7.60 1.96
CA ILE A 42 -5.94 7.13 1.09
C ILE A 42 -7.00 6.49 1.97
N HIS A 43 -8.23 7.02 1.95
CA HIS A 43 -9.34 6.49 2.76
C HIS A 43 -10.12 5.39 2.05
N GLY A 44 -10.13 5.41 0.71
CA GLY A 44 -10.78 4.39 -0.11
C GLY A 44 -9.84 3.28 -0.53
N LEU A 45 -10.24 2.55 -1.58
CA LEU A 45 -9.41 1.54 -2.21
C LEU A 45 -8.21 2.20 -2.93
N LEU A 46 -7.00 1.73 -2.62
CA LEU A 46 -5.81 1.99 -3.43
C LEU A 46 -5.60 0.80 -4.37
N THR A 47 -5.53 1.05 -5.68
CA THR A 47 -5.20 0.04 -6.71
C THR A 47 -3.94 0.48 -7.45
N TRP A 48 -2.95 -0.42 -7.56
CA TRP A 48 -1.73 -0.21 -8.33
C TRP A 48 -1.46 -1.43 -9.21
N MET A 49 -1.12 -1.19 -10.48
CA MET A 49 -0.90 -2.27 -11.45
C MET A 49 0.59 -2.49 -11.76
N GLY A 50 1.43 -1.48 -11.54
CA GLY A 50 2.88 -1.53 -11.81
C GLY A 50 3.72 -2.17 -10.69
N GLY A 51 3.10 -2.63 -9.61
CA GLY A 51 3.80 -3.12 -8.41
C GLY A 51 4.08 -2.04 -7.36
N MET A 52 4.74 -2.45 -6.27
CA MET A 52 5.09 -1.61 -5.12
C MET A 52 6.53 -1.91 -4.70
N VAL A 53 7.32 -0.85 -4.45
CA VAL A 53 8.66 -0.94 -3.87
C VAL A 53 8.71 -0.04 -2.65
N GLY A 54 9.11 -0.59 -1.50
CA GLY A 54 9.30 0.15 -0.26
C GLY A 54 10.73 0.02 0.24
N SER A 55 11.34 1.14 0.63
CA SER A 55 12.67 1.19 1.24
C SER A 55 12.68 2.29 2.28
N VAL A 56 13.29 2.02 3.44
CA VAL A 56 13.39 2.98 4.55
C VAL A 56 14.78 2.94 5.17
N VAL A 57 15.25 4.09 5.65
CA VAL A 57 16.52 4.17 6.41
C VAL A 57 16.37 3.56 7.79
N SER A 58 15.18 3.63 8.39
CA SER A 58 14.87 3.08 9.72
C SER A 58 13.41 2.67 9.83
N GLY A 59 13.12 1.65 10.64
CA GLY A 59 11.76 1.16 10.90
C GLY A 59 11.34 0.06 9.92
N VAL A 60 10.06 0.03 9.56
CA VAL A 60 9.48 -0.95 8.63
C VAL A 60 9.06 -0.27 7.34
N ALA A 61 9.43 -0.83 6.20
CA ALA A 61 9.08 -0.29 4.88
C ALA A 61 7.57 -0.40 4.59
N SER A 62 6.89 -1.37 5.21
CA SER A 62 5.44 -1.55 5.13
C SER A 62 4.91 -2.17 6.41
N LYS A 63 3.73 -1.72 6.86
CA LYS A 63 2.97 -2.29 7.97
C LYS A 63 1.51 -2.38 7.56
N ILE A 64 0.96 -3.59 7.59
CA ILE A 64 -0.44 -3.84 7.27
C ILE A 64 -1.15 -4.34 8.53
N THR A 65 -2.24 -3.70 8.90
CA THR A 65 -3.09 -4.10 10.02
C THR A 65 -4.41 -4.63 9.46
N GLY A 66 -4.59 -5.95 9.47
CA GLY A 66 -5.77 -6.62 8.91
C GLY A 66 -5.40 -7.92 8.19
N ALA A 67 -6.40 -8.57 7.61
CA ALA A 67 -6.18 -9.73 6.76
C ALA A 67 -5.56 -9.31 5.42
N VAL A 68 -4.66 -10.14 4.92
CA VAL A 68 -4.06 -9.98 3.59
C VAL A 68 -4.22 -11.29 2.85
N GLU A 69 -4.76 -11.23 1.65
CA GLU A 69 -4.84 -12.35 0.72
C GLU A 69 -3.79 -12.15 -0.37
N PHE A 70 -3.03 -13.21 -0.65
CA PHE A 70 -2.07 -13.24 -1.73
C PHE A 70 -2.52 -14.27 -2.77
N LEU A 71 -2.63 -13.83 -4.02
CA LEU A 71 -2.86 -14.70 -5.17
C LEU A 71 -1.52 -14.85 -5.91
N GLY A 72 -0.96 -16.05 -5.93
CA GLY A 72 0.36 -16.34 -6.49
C GLY A 72 1.42 -16.58 -5.42
N SER A 73 2.68 -16.22 -5.69
CA SER A 73 3.81 -16.52 -4.79
C SER A 73 4.18 -15.32 -3.92
N VAL A 74 4.38 -15.57 -2.62
CA VAL A 74 5.04 -14.63 -1.70
C VAL A 74 6.44 -15.16 -1.39
N LYS A 75 7.45 -14.28 -1.37
CA LYS A 75 8.82 -14.65 -1.00
C LYS A 75 9.35 -13.73 0.10
N ALA A 76 10.07 -14.32 1.06
CA ALA A 76 10.90 -13.58 2.01
C ALA A 76 12.37 -13.96 1.79
N ASN A 77 13.23 -12.96 1.57
CA ASN A 77 14.66 -13.18 1.27
C ASN A 77 14.90 -14.21 0.14
N GLY A 78 14.06 -14.16 -0.90
CA GLY A 78 14.11 -15.08 -2.04
C GLY A 78 13.57 -16.48 -1.78
N LYS A 79 13.10 -16.81 -0.57
CA LYS A 79 12.50 -18.09 -0.22
C LYS A 79 10.98 -18.01 -0.29
N PRO A 80 10.30 -18.97 -0.95
CA PRO A 80 8.84 -18.98 -0.99
C PRO A 80 8.23 -19.15 0.40
N ILE A 81 7.06 -18.55 0.59
CA ILE A 81 6.18 -18.70 1.74
C ILE A 81 4.86 -19.28 1.23
N ASP A 82 4.93 -20.52 0.77
CA ASP A 82 3.81 -21.33 0.30
C ASP A 82 3.90 -22.74 0.92
N ASP A 83 3.11 -23.68 0.41
CA ASP A 83 3.08 -25.07 0.86
C ASP A 83 4.39 -25.85 0.61
N THR A 84 5.33 -25.29 -0.16
CA THR A 84 6.67 -25.85 -0.37
C THR A 84 7.69 -25.39 0.67
N HIS A 85 7.34 -24.43 1.54
CA HIS A 85 8.22 -23.93 2.58
C HIS A 85 8.58 -25.04 3.59
N THR A 86 9.87 -25.25 3.85
CA THR A 86 10.34 -26.30 4.76
C THR A 86 11.46 -25.82 5.69
N HIS A 87 11.58 -26.47 6.84
CA HIS A 87 12.65 -26.26 7.81
C HIS A 87 13.53 -27.53 7.89
N GLY A 88 14.84 -27.37 7.70
CA GLY A 88 15.83 -28.43 7.87
C GLY A 88 16.44 -28.47 9.28
N GLY A 89 17.21 -29.52 9.58
CA GLY A 89 17.98 -29.62 10.83
C GLY A 89 17.16 -29.98 12.07
N VAL A 90 15.92 -30.44 11.89
CA VAL A 90 15.03 -30.89 12.96
C VAL A 90 14.83 -32.41 12.89
N GLN A 91 14.74 -33.07 14.04
CA GLN A 91 14.31 -34.47 14.11
C GLN A 91 12.80 -34.52 13.93
N ARG A 92 12.32 -35.26 12.93
CA ARG A 92 10.88 -35.41 12.72
C ARG A 92 10.29 -36.29 13.82
N GLY A 93 9.35 -35.75 14.58
CA GLY A 93 8.51 -36.52 15.51
C GLY A 93 7.41 -37.28 14.78
N GLY A 94 6.75 -38.22 15.48
CA GLY A 94 5.56 -38.93 14.98
C GLY A 94 4.23 -38.19 15.23
N SER A 95 4.28 -37.05 15.91
CA SER A 95 3.09 -36.27 16.28
C SER A 95 2.93 -35.05 15.37
N ASN A 96 1.69 -34.67 15.10
CA ASN A 96 1.37 -33.37 14.50
C ASN A 96 1.40 -32.29 15.58
N THR A 97 1.77 -31.06 15.22
CA THR A 97 1.53 -29.91 16.09
C THR A 97 0.04 -29.55 16.06
N ASP A 98 -0.49 -29.08 17.18
CA ASP A 98 -1.85 -28.52 17.23
C ASP A 98 -1.96 -27.28 16.32
N ARG A 99 -3.19 -26.80 16.10
CA ARG A 99 -3.41 -25.52 15.41
C ARG A 99 -2.68 -24.40 16.16
N VAL A 100 -2.13 -23.45 15.41
CA VAL A 100 -1.65 -22.18 15.97
C VAL A 100 -2.78 -21.56 16.79
N ASN A 101 -2.48 -21.25 18.04
CA ASN A 101 -3.39 -20.69 19.05
C ASN A 101 -3.36 -19.16 19.06
#